data_AF-A0A7V8QJK7-F1
#
_entry.id   AF-A0A7V8QJK7-F1
#
_cell.length_a   1.000
_cell.length_b   1.000
_cell.length_c   1.000
_cell.angle_alpha   90.00
_cell.angle_beta   90.00
_cell.angle_gamma   90.00
#
_symmetry.space_group_name_H-M   'P 1'
#
loop_
_entity.id
_entity.type
_entity.pdbx_description
1 polymer ?
#
loop_
_entity_poly.entity_id
_entity_poly.type
_entity_poly.pdbx_seq_one_letter_code
_entity_poly.pdbx_strand_id
1 'polypeptide(L)'
;MYTPKPIDTRSIVLPSELNDLQERLARHVHDVWATARLAEGWTYGPERDDQEKTHPGLVAFDDLSEEEKKYDRATALETLKAVIAAGWRIQPAGGRATTED
;
A
#
# COMPACT_ATOMS: atom_id res chain seq x y z
N MET A 1 -9.30 -24.16 -13.93
CA MET A 1 -8.16 -23.25 -13.97
C MET A 1 -8.65 -21.87 -13.59
N TYR A 2 -7.99 -21.18 -12.67
CA TYR A 2 -8.40 -19.82 -12.28
C TYR A 2 -8.04 -18.82 -13.40
N THR A 3 -8.93 -17.87 -13.69
CA THR A 3 -8.72 -16.80 -14.67
C THR A 3 -9.07 -15.46 -14.03
N PRO A 4 -8.08 -14.64 -13.66
CA PRO A 4 -8.33 -13.37 -13.01
C PRO A 4 -9.02 -12.39 -13.98
N LYS A 5 -9.92 -11.56 -13.43
CA LYS A 5 -10.64 -10.50 -14.16
C LYS A 5 -10.56 -9.20 -13.36
N PRO A 6 -9.39 -8.53 -13.32
CA PRO A 6 -9.24 -7.27 -12.60
C PRO A 6 -10.07 -6.16 -13.25
N ILE A 7 -10.39 -5.12 -12.46
CA ILE A 7 -10.96 -3.87 -12.98
C ILE A 7 -9.94 -3.24 -13.93
N ASP A 8 -10.38 -2.77 -15.10
CA ASP A 8 -9.49 -2.10 -16.06
C ASP A 8 -9.16 -0.68 -15.58
N THR A 9 -7.92 -0.49 -15.15
CA THR A 9 -7.40 0.78 -14.60
C THR A 9 -6.45 1.50 -15.56
N ARG A 10 -6.22 0.97 -16.77
CA ARG A 10 -5.16 1.45 -17.68
C ARG A 10 -5.34 2.89 -18.13
N SER A 11 -6.58 3.34 -18.28
CA SER A 11 -6.91 4.72 -18.66
C SER A 11 -7.08 5.66 -17.46
N ILE A 12 -6.98 5.15 -16.22
CA ILE A 12 -7.17 5.95 -15.02
C ILE A 12 -5.85 6.60 -14.62
N VAL A 13 -5.86 7.93 -14.61
CA VAL A 13 -4.79 8.75 -14.02
C VAL A 13 -5.21 9.13 -12.61
N LEU A 14 -4.34 8.88 -11.63
CA LEU A 14 -4.59 9.29 -10.26
C LEU A 14 -4.47 10.81 -10.15
N PRO A 15 -5.48 11.54 -9.64
CA PRO A 15 -5.37 12.96 -9.36
C PRO A 15 -4.26 13.25 -8.32
N SER A 16 -3.50 14.33 -8.49
CA SER A 16 -2.36 14.65 -7.62
C SER A 16 -2.77 14.92 -6.17
N GLU A 17 -3.99 15.40 -5.94
CA GLU A 17 -4.56 15.57 -4.60
C GLU A 17 -4.68 14.25 -3.81
N LEU A 18 -4.58 13.09 -4.48
CA LEU A 18 -4.60 11.77 -3.85
C LEU A 18 -3.21 11.18 -3.60
N ASN A 19 -2.12 11.85 -3.97
CA ASN A 19 -0.75 11.34 -3.76
C ASN A 19 -0.46 11.10 -2.27
N ASP A 20 -0.86 12.05 -1.42
CA ASP A 20 -0.69 11.89 0.03
C ASP A 20 -1.56 10.77 0.61
N LEU A 21 -2.74 10.55 0.02
CA LEU A 21 -3.59 9.43 0.40
C LEU A 21 -2.96 8.10 -0.04
N GLN A 22 -2.39 8.04 -1.24
CA GLN A 22 -1.70 6.87 -1.75
C GLN A 22 -0.57 6.45 -0.80
N GLU A 23 0.29 7.38 -0.37
CA GLU A 23 1.40 7.05 0.53
C GLU A 23 0.90 6.58 1.91
N ARG A 24 -0.15 7.20 2.44
CA ARG A 24 -0.80 6.75 3.69
C ARG A 24 -1.39 5.36 3.55
N LEU A 25 -1.98 5.04 2.39
CA LEU A 25 -2.51 3.71 2.11
C LEU A 25 -1.40 2.68 1.92
N ALA A 26 -0.26 3.04 1.32
CA ALA A 26 0.90 2.15 1.23
C ALA A 26 1.41 1.76 2.62
N ARG A 27 1.58 2.74 3.50
CA ARG A 27 1.92 2.49 4.91
C ARG A 27 0.89 1.60 5.60
N HIS A 28 -0.39 1.86 5.37
CA HIS A 28 -1.46 1.06 5.95
C HIS A 28 -1.44 -0.40 5.45
N VAL A 29 -1.19 -0.63 4.15
CA VAL A 29 -1.05 -1.98 3.58
C VAL A 29 0.07 -2.74 4.28
N HIS A 30 1.22 -2.09 4.47
CA HIS A 30 2.34 -2.66 5.22
C HIS A 30 1.98 -2.98 6.66
N ASP A 31 1.38 -2.03 7.39
CA ASP A 31 1.01 -2.20 8.78
C ASP A 31 0.02 -3.36 8.97
N VAL A 32 -0.92 -3.54 8.03
CA VAL A 32 -1.87 -4.67 8.04
C VAL A 32 -1.13 -6.00 7.82
N TRP A 33 -0.22 -6.07 6.85
CA TRP A 33 0.60 -7.27 6.61
C TRP A 33 1.47 -7.60 7.83
N ALA A 34 2.17 -6.61 8.39
CA ALA A 34 3.06 -6.77 9.52
C ALA A 34 2.29 -7.23 10.76
N THR A 35 1.13 -6.61 11.04
CA THR A 35 0.24 -7.02 12.15
C THR A 35 -0.18 -8.49 12.02
N ALA A 36 -0.59 -8.92 10.83
CA ALA A 36 -1.00 -10.31 10.59
C ALA A 36 0.17 -11.28 10.80
N ARG A 37 1.36 -10.95 10.27
CA ARG A 37 2.58 -11.75 10.46
C ARG A 37 2.99 -11.85 11.93
N LEU A 38 3.01 -10.74 12.65
CA LEU A 38 3.31 -10.75 14.09
C LEU A 38 2.31 -11.62 14.87
N ALA A 39 1.01 -11.55 14.55
CA ALA A 39 -0.02 -12.38 15.18
C ALA A 39 0.16 -13.88 14.88
N GLU A 40 0.75 -14.24 13.74
CA GLU A 40 1.11 -15.62 13.37
C GLU A 40 2.42 -16.09 14.01
N GLY A 41 3.07 -15.26 14.82
CA GLY A 41 4.32 -15.54 15.52
C GLY A 41 5.57 -15.26 14.69
N TRP A 42 5.46 -14.49 13.61
CA TRP A 42 6.64 -14.03 12.89
C TRP A 42 7.38 -12.93 13.67
N THR A 43 8.69 -12.86 13.47
CA THR A 43 9.55 -11.85 14.10
C THR A 43 10.51 -11.25 13.06
N TYR A 44 11.13 -10.12 13.39
CA TYR A 44 12.18 -9.56 12.55
C TYR A 44 13.38 -10.51 12.45
N GLY A 45 13.93 -10.64 11.25
CA GLY A 45 15.24 -11.25 11.00
C GLY A 45 15.86 -10.69 9.73
N PRO A 46 17.19 -10.76 9.57
CA PRO A 46 17.90 -10.14 8.44
C PRO A 46 17.54 -10.75 7.07
N GLU A 47 17.05 -12.00 7.07
CA GLU A 47 16.60 -12.73 5.90
C GLU A 47 15.26 -13.40 6.23
N ARG A 48 14.55 -13.83 5.18
CA ARG A 48 13.29 -14.57 5.38
C ARG A 48 13.60 -16.03 5.71
N ASP A 49 13.10 -16.49 6.84
CA ASP A 49 13.11 -17.90 7.24
C ASP A 49 11.69 -18.34 7.64
N ASP A 50 11.09 -19.26 6.89
CA ASP A 50 9.73 -19.72 7.15
C ASP A 50 9.65 -20.74 8.31
N GLN A 51 10.76 -21.42 8.64
CA GLN A 51 10.82 -22.37 9.76
C GLN A 51 10.92 -21.63 11.08
N GLU A 52 11.84 -20.66 11.16
CA GLU A 52 12.03 -19.79 12.33
C GLU A 52 11.05 -18.62 12.36
N LYS A 53 10.24 -18.47 11.30
CA LYS A 53 9.27 -17.38 11.08
C LYS A 53 9.91 -16.00 11.22
N THR A 54 11.00 -15.76 10.49
CA THR A 54 11.63 -14.43 10.44
C THR A 54 11.42 -13.76 9.08
N HIS A 55 11.32 -12.43 9.08
CA HIS A 55 11.21 -11.65 7.83
C HIS A 55 11.87 -10.27 7.97
N PRO A 56 12.66 -9.81 6.97
CA PRO A 56 13.36 -8.52 7.03
C PRO A 56 12.42 -7.32 7.03
N GLY A 57 11.32 -7.42 6.28
CA GLY A 57 10.29 -6.38 6.26
C GLY A 57 9.50 -6.17 7.55
N LEU A 58 9.71 -6.94 8.63
CA LEU A 58 9.04 -6.69 9.93
C LEU A 58 9.68 -5.51 10.71
N VAL A 59 9.70 -4.36 10.05
CA VAL A 59 10.18 -3.06 10.51
C VAL A 59 9.12 -1.99 10.21
N ALA A 60 9.33 -0.75 10.66
CA ALA A 60 8.45 0.35 10.30
C ALA A 60 8.52 0.62 8.78
N PHE A 61 7.40 1.10 8.19
CA PHE A 61 7.32 1.37 6.75
C PHE A 61 8.47 2.27 6.25
N ASP A 62 8.90 3.26 7.04
CA ASP A 62 9.97 4.18 6.65
C ASP A 62 11.34 3.51 6.54
N ASP A 63 11.54 2.41 7.27
CA ASP A 63 12.78 1.62 7.33
C ASP A 63 12.83 0.50 6.27
N LEU A 64 11.74 0.29 5.52
CA LEU A 64 11.71 -0.67 4.42
C LEU A 64 12.67 -0.29 3.29
N SER A 65 13.08 -1.29 2.54
CA SER A 65 13.74 -1.07 1.25
C SER A 65 12.80 -0.37 0.27
N GLU A 66 13.35 0.37 -0.69
CA GLU A 66 12.53 1.01 -1.73
C GLU A 66 11.81 0.00 -2.63
N GLU A 67 12.32 -1.22 -2.73
CA GLU A 67 11.66 -2.31 -3.46
C GLU A 67 10.38 -2.76 -2.75
N GLU A 68 10.44 -2.96 -1.43
CA GLU A 68 9.27 -3.31 -0.62
C GLU A 68 8.23 -2.19 -0.62
N LYS A 69 8.66 -0.94 -0.38
CA LYS A 69 7.76 0.24 -0.45
C LYS A 69 7.08 0.35 -1.81
N LYS A 70 7.77 0.00 -2.90
CA LYS A 70 7.20 0.03 -4.26
C LYS A 70 6.04 -0.95 -4.40
N TYR A 71 6.10 -2.12 -3.76
CA TYR A 71 5.00 -3.08 -3.78
C TYR A 71 3.74 -2.52 -3.08
N ASP A 72 3.92 -1.94 -1.90
CA ASP A 72 2.81 -1.34 -1.14
C ASP A 72 2.22 -0.14 -1.88
N ARG A 73 3.08 0.75 -2.41
CA ARG A 73 2.66 1.90 -3.23
C ARG A 73 1.93 1.48 -4.50
N ALA A 74 2.35 0.40 -5.15
CA ALA A 74 1.67 -0.14 -6.32
C ALA A 74 0.29 -0.71 -5.97
N THR A 75 0.18 -1.41 -4.85
CA THR A 75 -1.09 -1.93 -4.33
C THR A 75 -2.05 -0.81 -3.97
N ALA A 76 -1.57 0.23 -3.29
CA ALA A 76 -2.35 1.43 -2.98
C ALA A 76 -2.80 2.17 -4.26
N LEU A 77 -1.91 2.32 -5.24
CA LEU A 77 -2.21 2.97 -6.52
C LEU A 77 -3.32 2.24 -7.28
N GLU A 78 -3.18 0.93 -7.48
CA GLU A 78 -4.17 0.15 -8.23
C GLU A 78 -5.51 0.09 -7.52
N THR A 79 -5.51 0.08 -6.17
CA THR A 79 -6.74 0.18 -5.38
C THR A 79 -7.44 1.52 -5.63
N LEU A 80 -6.73 2.64 -5.57
CA LEU A 80 -7.31 3.96 -5.83
C LEU A 80 -7.83 4.09 -7.26
N LYS A 81 -7.06 3.62 -8.26
CA LYS A 81 -7.52 3.61 -9.65
C LYS A 81 -8.76 2.75 -9.84
N ALA A 82 -8.84 1.60 -9.19
CA ALA A 82 -10.01 0.72 -9.26
C ALA A 82 -11.27 1.38 -8.69
N VAL A 83 -11.14 2.12 -7.58
CA VAL A 83 -12.25 2.91 -7.00
C VAL A 83 -12.74 3.97 -8.00
N ILE A 84 -11.82 4.69 -8.65
CA ILE A 84 -12.15 5.70 -9.67
C ILE A 84 -12.78 5.05 -10.92
N ALA A 85 -12.21 3.94 -11.41
CA ALA A 85 -12.76 3.18 -12.54
C ALA A 85 -14.18 2.66 -12.26
N ALA A 86 -14.48 2.35 -11.00
CA ALA A 86 -15.81 1.94 -10.55
C ALA A 86 -16.80 3.11 -10.41
N GLY A 87 -16.41 4.34 -10.76
CA GLY A 87 -17.28 5.52 -10.80
C GLY A 87 -17.36 6.30 -9.48
N TRP A 88 -16.51 5.98 -8.50
CA TRP A 88 -16.45 6.70 -7.24
C TRP A 88 -15.48 7.87 -7.30
N ARG A 89 -15.76 8.89 -6.49
CA ARG A 89 -14.86 10.02 -6.28
C ARG A 89 -14.42 10.04 -4.81
N ILE A 90 -13.12 10.20 -4.60
CA ILE A 90 -12.53 10.39 -3.26
C ILE A 90 -12.17 11.87 -3.11
N GLN A 91 -12.63 12.50 -2.04
CA GLN A 91 -12.30 13.88 -1.71
C GLN A 91 -11.98 13.99 -0.21
N PRO A 92 -11.04 14.87 0.20
CA PRO A 92 -10.86 15.19 1.60
C PRO A 92 -12.17 15.74 2.18
N ALA A 93 -12.52 15.34 3.41
CA ALA A 93 -13.74 15.78 4.07
C ALA A 93 -13.76 17.29 4.44
N GLY A 94 -12.68 18.04 4.15
CA GLY A 94 -12.58 19.49 4.30
C GLY A 94 -11.14 19.93 4.60
N GLY A 95 -10.49 20.58 3.63
CA GLY A 95 -9.26 21.38 3.79
C GLY A 95 -7.96 20.65 4.14
N ARG A 96 -7.26 20.10 3.15
CA ARG A 96 -5.79 20.26 3.16
C ARG A 96 -5.52 21.60 2.51
N ALA A 97 -5.08 22.57 3.31
CA ALA A 97 -4.47 23.77 2.76
C ALA A 97 -3.29 23.32 1.91
N THR A 98 -3.31 23.67 0.63
CA THR A 98 -2.11 23.77 -0.17
C THR A 98 -1.24 24.82 0.51
N THR A 99 -0.27 24.41 1.32
CA THR A 99 0.89 25.27 1.57
C THR A 99 1.76 25.15 0.32
N GLU A 100 1.52 26.05 -0.61
CA GLU A 100 2.55 26.48 -1.56
C GLU A 100 3.61 27.25 -0.75
N ASP A 101 4.87 26.88 -0.95
CA ASP A 101 6.06 27.75 -0.80
C ASP A 101 6.83 27.68 -2.14
#